data_AF-A0AAN0VVM3-F1
#
_entry.id   AF-A0AAN0VVM3-F1
#
_cell.length_a   1.000
_cell.length_b   1.000
_cell.length_c   1.000
_cell.angle_alpha   90.00
_cell.angle_beta   90.00
_cell.angle_gamma   90.00
#
_symmetry.space_group_name_H-M   'P 1'
#
loop_
_entity.id
_entity.type
_entity.pdbx_description
1 polymer ?
#
loop_
_entity_poly.entity_id
_entity_poly.type
_entity_poly.pdbx_seq_one_letter_code
_entity_poly.pdbx_strand_id
1 'polypeptide(L)'
;MEHLSALTVSDLVSFTIAILIGFFIFIRRHRSNKVKINSVFMWAMLAVISFCEVFNSIYTTYSYQHNRLYQNDKFTTVFNYDLSNIIFYTIIMLVAVVLFIQECRIRKRAY
;
A
#
# COMPACT_ATOMS: atom_id res chain seq x y z
N MET A 1 -20.56 14.12 -7.73
CA MET A 1 -20.25 13.45 -6.44
C MET A 1 -20.70 11.99 -6.49
N GLU A 2 -20.25 11.22 -7.50
CA GLU A 2 -20.67 9.81 -7.71
C GLU A 2 -19.50 8.82 -7.66
N HIS A 3 -18.24 9.29 -7.60
CA HIS A 3 -17.06 8.42 -7.53
C HIS A 3 -16.71 7.92 -6.12
N LEU A 4 -17.43 8.36 -5.08
CA LEU A 4 -17.22 7.88 -3.70
C LEU A 4 -17.92 6.55 -3.38
N SER A 5 -18.75 6.02 -4.29
CA SER A 5 -19.46 4.74 -4.12
C SER A 5 -18.67 3.51 -4.59
N ALA A 6 -17.39 3.67 -4.93
CA ALA A 6 -16.53 2.58 -5.41
C ALA A 6 -15.85 1.75 -4.28
N LEU A 7 -15.98 2.18 -3.03
CA LEU A 7 -15.40 1.50 -1.87
C LEU A 7 -16.42 0.57 -1.22
N THR A 8 -16.17 -0.74 -1.28
CA THR A 8 -17.03 -1.73 -0.63
C THR A 8 -16.68 -1.87 0.85
N VAL A 9 -17.62 -2.40 1.64
CA VAL A 9 -17.38 -2.72 3.06
C VAL A 9 -16.22 -3.72 3.21
N SER A 10 -16.04 -4.62 2.24
CA SER A 10 -14.92 -5.58 2.20
C SER A 10 -13.56 -4.88 2.09
N ASP A 11 -13.48 -3.82 1.29
CA ASP A 11 -12.26 -3.02 1.14
C ASP A 11 -11.92 -2.32 2.47
N LEU A 12 -12.93 -1.73 3.11
CA LEU A 12 -12.76 -1.07 4.41
C LEU A 12 -12.26 -2.03 5.49
N VAL A 13 -12.77 -3.26 5.52
CA VAL A 13 -12.31 -4.32 6.42
C VAL A 13 -10.86 -4.67 6.12
N SER A 14 -10.49 -4.83 4.85
CA SER A 14 -9.12 -5.15 4.43
C SER A 14 -8.13 -4.05 4.85
N PHE A 15 -8.52 -2.79 4.70
CA PHE A 15 -7.71 -1.64 5.13
C PHE A 15 -7.50 -1.64 6.64
N THR A 16 -8.57 -1.90 7.38
CA THR A 16 -8.55 -1.95 8.85
C THR A 16 -7.63 -3.07 9.34
N ILE A 17 -7.69 -4.25 8.72
CA ILE A 17 -6.82 -5.39 9.06
C ILE A 17 -5.35 -5.04 8.83
N ALA A 18 -5.01 -4.44 7.69
CA ALA A 18 -3.63 -4.03 7.40
C ALA A 18 -3.07 -3.05 8.44
N ILE A 19 -3.88 -2.07 8.84
CA ILE A 19 -3.53 -1.09 9.88
C ILE A 19 -3.37 -1.78 11.24
N LEU A 20 -4.30 -2.66 11.62
CA LEU A 20 -4.25 -3.38 12.90
C LEU A 20 -3.01 -4.26 13.02
N ILE A 21 -2.66 -4.99 11.95
CA ILE A 21 -1.45 -5.81 11.91
C ILE A 21 -0.20 -4.93 12.05
N GLY A 22 -0.13 -3.84 11.29
CA GLY A 22 0.97 -2.87 11.39
C GLY A 22 1.13 -2.31 12.80
N PHE A 23 0.03 -1.92 13.42
CA PHE A 23 -0.01 -1.39 14.78
C PHE A 23 0.39 -2.42 15.84
N PHE A 24 -0.10 -3.66 15.71
CA PHE A 24 0.28 -4.74 16.62
C PHE A 24 1.78 -5.04 16.57
N ILE A 25 2.35 -5.07 15.36
CA ILE A 25 3.80 -5.22 15.16
C ILE A 25 4.56 -4.05 15.79
N PHE A 26 4.09 -2.82 15.58
CA PHE A 26 4.68 -1.60 16.15
C PHE A 26 4.75 -1.67 17.68
N ILE A 27 3.63 -1.99 18.36
CA ILE A 27 3.57 -2.12 19.82
C ILE A 27 4.50 -3.21 20.31
N ARG A 28 4.43 -4.40 19.70
CA ARG A 28 5.23 -5.55 20.11
C ARG A 28 6.72 -5.24 20.04
N ARG A 29 7.16 -4.53 19.00
CA ARG A 29 8.56 -4.12 18.81
C ARG A 29 8.98 -3.03 19.77
N HIS A 30 8.12 -2.04 20.02
CA HIS A 30 8.37 -0.99 21.01
C HIS A 30 8.62 -1.58 22.40
N ARG A 31 7.86 -2.62 22.80
CA ARG A 31 8.05 -3.29 24.10
C ARG A 31 9.28 -4.19 24.14
N SER A 32 9.58 -4.90 23.05
CA SER A 32 10.66 -5.90 23.07
C SER A 32 12.06 -5.30 22.89
N ASN A 33 12.21 -4.12 22.27
CA ASN A 33 13.49 -3.48 21.94
C ASN A 33 14.51 -4.38 21.20
N LYS A 34 14.07 -5.52 20.67
CA LYS A 34 14.90 -6.49 19.96
C LYS A 34 14.86 -6.18 18.48
N VAL A 35 15.98 -5.72 17.95
CA VAL A 35 16.23 -5.59 16.51
C VAL A 35 16.47 -6.99 15.97
N LYS A 36 15.66 -7.45 15.02
CA LYS A 36 16.01 -8.64 14.22
C LYS A 36 16.78 -8.16 12.99
N ILE A 37 17.96 -8.74 12.74
CA ILE A 37 18.89 -8.31 11.69
C ILE A 37 18.24 -8.19 10.30
N ASN A 38 17.26 -9.06 9.99
CA ASN A 38 16.57 -9.08 8.69
C ASN A 38 15.31 -8.18 8.59
N SER A 39 14.87 -7.53 9.68
CA SER A 39 13.62 -6.76 9.67
C SER A 39 13.69 -5.50 8.81
N VAL A 40 14.83 -4.80 8.78
CA VAL A 40 15.00 -3.55 7.99
C VAL A 40 14.79 -3.81 6.51
N PHE A 41 15.47 -4.84 5.99
CA PHE A 41 15.38 -5.23 4.59
C PHE A 41 13.96 -5.66 4.21
N MET A 42 13.28 -6.38 5.10
CA MET A 42 11.89 -6.78 4.90
C MET A 42 10.97 -5.57 4.72
N TRP A 43 11.07 -4.54 5.58
CA TRP A 43 10.22 -3.34 5.44
C TRP A 43 10.56 -2.51 4.21
N ALA A 44 11.84 -2.42 3.85
CA ALA A 44 12.27 -1.75 2.63
C ALA A 44 11.69 -2.44 1.38
N MET A 45 11.80 -3.76 1.31
CA MET A 45 11.21 -4.56 0.22
C MET A 45 9.70 -4.40 0.16
N LEU A 46 9.03 -4.41 1.32
CA LEU A 46 7.59 -4.27 1.40
C LEU A 46 7.12 -2.89 0.91
N ALA A 47 7.87 -1.83 1.19
CA ALA A 47 7.62 -0.49 0.65
C ALA A 47 7.81 -0.44 -0.88
N VAL A 48 8.88 -1.06 -1.41
CA VAL A 48 9.16 -1.10 -2.86
C VAL A 48 8.07 -1.88 -3.60
N ILE A 49 7.68 -3.06 -3.11
CA ILE A 49 6.62 -3.87 -3.72
C ILE A 49 5.30 -3.08 -3.74
N SER A 50 4.95 -2.43 -2.62
CA SER A 50 3.73 -1.63 -2.54
C SER A 50 3.74 -0.46 -3.51
N PHE A 51 4.90 0.20 -3.69
CA PHE A 51 5.07 1.26 -4.68
C PHE A 51 4.89 0.74 -6.11
N CYS A 52 5.49 -0.41 -6.43
CA CYS A 52 5.33 -1.05 -7.73
C CYS A 52 3.87 -1.39 -8.03
N GLU A 53 3.12 -1.89 -7.05
CA GLU A 53 1.69 -2.22 -7.23
C GLU A 53 0.83 -0.98 -7.47
N VAL A 54 1.05 0.10 -6.70
CA VAL A 54 0.37 1.39 -6.95
C VAL A 54 0.68 1.89 -8.36
N PHE A 55 1.95 1.88 -8.74
CA PHE A 55 2.36 2.37 -10.05
C PHE A 55 1.80 1.50 -11.18
N ASN A 56 1.81 0.18 -11.02
CA ASN A 56 1.26 -0.76 -11.98
C ASN A 56 -0.26 -0.58 -12.12
N SER A 57 -0.99 -0.40 -11.02
CA SER A 57 -2.44 -0.15 -11.05
C SER A 57 -2.78 1.16 -11.79
N ILE A 58 -2.02 2.23 -11.56
CA ILE A 58 -2.20 3.50 -12.27
C ILE A 58 -1.81 3.38 -13.74
N TYR A 59 -0.65 2.79 -14.03
CA TYR A 59 -0.09 2.70 -15.38
C TYR A 59 -0.91 1.78 -16.27
N THR A 60 -1.41 0.66 -15.74
CA THR A 60 -2.29 -0.24 -16.49
C THR A 60 -3.56 0.49 -16.92
N THR A 61 -4.30 1.12 -15.99
CA THR A 61 -5.50 1.90 -16.33
C THR A 61 -5.20 3.03 -17.32
N TYR A 62 -4.10 3.77 -17.12
CA TYR A 62 -3.68 4.83 -18.04
C TYR A 62 -3.36 4.29 -19.44
N SER A 63 -2.63 3.18 -19.52
CA SER A 63 -2.24 2.57 -20.80
C SER A 63 -3.45 2.04 -21.56
N TYR A 64 -4.44 1.44 -20.89
CA TYR A 64 -5.70 1.03 -21.52
C TYR A 64 -6.50 2.21 -22.07
N GLN A 65 -6.51 3.35 -21.38
CA GLN A 65 -7.19 4.57 -21.82
C GLN A 65 -6.54 5.20 -23.08
N HIS A 66 -5.22 5.08 -23.21
CA HIS A 66 -4.44 5.70 -24.30
C HIS A 66 -4.07 4.74 -25.43
N ASN A 67 -4.38 3.45 -25.29
CA ASN A 67 -4.13 2.46 -26.33
C ASN A 67 -5.23 2.54 -27.41
N ARG A 68 -4.83 2.86 -28.65
CA ARG A 68 -5.73 2.99 -29.80
C ARG A 68 -6.55 1.71 -30.08
N LEU A 69 -6.06 0.54 -29.67
CA LEU A 69 -6.74 -0.74 -29.85
C LEU A 69 -8.03 -0.88 -29.01
N TYR A 70 -8.11 -0.19 -27.86
CA TYR A 70 -9.26 -0.24 -26.95
C TYR A 70 -10.14 1.01 -27.03
N GLN A 71 -9.74 2.00 -27.84
CA GLN A 71 -10.42 3.28 -28.02
C GLN A 71 -11.52 3.27 -29.10
N ASN A 72 -11.88 2.10 -29.65
CA ASN A 72 -12.97 1.99 -30.63
C ASN A 72 -14.35 2.25 -30.01
N ASP A 73 -14.53 2.02 -28.71
CA ASP A 73 -15.79 2.27 -27.99
C ASP A 73 -15.78 3.62 -27.30
N LYS A 74 -15.85 4.69 -28.09
CA LYS A 74 -15.51 6.05 -27.66
C LYS A 74 -16.51 6.79 -26.74
N PHE A 75 -17.55 6.15 -26.18
CA PHE A 75 -18.57 6.92 -25.44
C PHE A 75 -19.18 6.28 -24.18
N THR A 76 -18.79 5.08 -23.74
CA THR A 76 -19.45 4.44 -22.58
C THR A 76 -18.54 3.78 -21.55
N THR A 77 -17.25 3.60 -21.82
CA THR A 77 -16.31 2.97 -20.88
C THR A 77 -15.68 4.00 -19.93
N VAL A 78 -16.33 4.19 -18.77
CA VAL A 78 -15.70 4.87 -17.63
C VAL A 78 -14.57 3.96 -17.14
N PHE A 79 -13.32 4.28 -17.49
CA PHE A 79 -12.14 3.62 -16.94
C PHE A 79 -12.02 4.00 -15.46
N ASN A 80 -12.59 3.16 -14.58
CA ASN A 80 -12.41 3.30 -13.15
C ASN A 80 -11.01 2.79 -12.78
N TYR A 81 -10.19 3.69 -12.23
CA TYR A 81 -9.01 3.29 -11.48
C TYR A 81 -9.45 2.37 -10.34
N ASP A 82 -8.68 1.32 -10.09
CA ASP A 82 -8.88 0.45 -8.93
C ASP A 82 -8.43 1.19 -7.67
N LEU A 83 -9.26 2.15 -7.25
CA LEU A 83 -9.03 3.01 -6.10
C LEU A 83 -8.87 2.20 -4.82
N SER A 84 -9.58 1.07 -4.69
CA SER A 84 -9.44 0.20 -3.53
C SER A 84 -8.02 -0.35 -3.45
N ASN A 85 -7.52 -0.91 -4.56
CA ASN A 85 -6.20 -1.50 -4.61
C ASN A 85 -5.08 -0.45 -4.40
N ILE A 86 -5.23 0.72 -5.03
CA ILE A 86 -4.31 1.84 -4.83
C ILE A 86 -4.26 2.28 -3.35
N ILE A 87 -5.42 2.45 -2.72
CA ILE A 87 -5.51 2.85 -1.31
C ILE A 87 -4.90 1.77 -0.42
N PHE A 88 -5.21 0.49 -0.67
CA PHE A 88 -4.69 -0.62 0.11
C PHE A 88 -3.16 -0.67 0.11
N TYR A 89 -2.53 -0.67 -1.07
CA TYR A 89 -1.07 -0.68 -1.16
C TYR A 89 -0.43 0.61 -0.65
N THR A 90 -1.12 1.75 -0.74
CA THR A 90 -0.67 2.99 -0.10
C THR A 90 -0.64 2.88 1.42
N ILE A 91 -1.65 2.27 2.04
CA ILE A 91 -1.68 1.99 3.49
C ILE A 91 -0.53 1.06 3.88
N ILE A 92 -0.34 -0.03 3.12
CA ILE A 92 0.75 -0.98 3.35
C ILE A 92 2.12 -0.30 3.26
N MET A 93 2.32 0.54 2.24
CA MET A 93 3.55 1.32 2.08
C MET A 93 3.80 2.23 3.28
N LEU A 94 2.77 2.93 3.76
CA LEU A 94 2.88 3.83 4.93
C LEU A 94 3.24 3.04 6.19
N VAL A 95 2.57 1.91 6.43
CA VAL A 95 2.89 0.99 7.54
C VAL A 95 4.33 0.50 7.47
N ALA A 96 4.79 0.10 6.28
CA ALA A 96 6.15 -0.36 6.06
C ALA A 96 7.18 0.73 6.37
N VAL A 97 6.95 1.96 5.91
CA VAL A 97 7.82 3.11 6.18
C VAL A 97 7.87 3.43 7.67
N VAL A 98 6.73 3.42 8.37
CA VAL A 98 6.68 3.65 9.82
C VAL A 98 7.48 2.58 10.58
N LEU A 99 7.32 1.30 10.22
CA LEU A 99 8.04 0.20 10.83
C LEU A 99 9.54 0.22 10.49
N PHE A 100 9.91 0.67 9.29
CA PHE A 100 11.29 0.90 8.88
C PHE A 100 11.95 1.99 9.74
N ILE A 101 11.30 3.16 9.87
CA ILE A 101 11.78 4.26 10.70
C ILE A 101 11.89 3.81 12.16
N GLN A 102 10.93 3.04 12.68
CA GLN A 102 11.00 2.48 14.02
C GLN A 102 12.23 1.59 14.19
N GLU A 103 12.52 0.69 13.24
CA GLU A 103 13.68 -0.20 13.30
C GLU A 103 15.00 0.59 13.26
N CYS A 104 15.10 1.61 12.42
CA CYS A 104 16.26 2.52 12.39
C CYS A 104 16.46 3.24 13.73
N ARG A 105 15.38 3.71 14.37
CA ARG A 105 15.44 4.36 15.69
C ARG A 105 15.88 3.39 16.80
N ILE A 106 15.38 2.16 16.80
CA ILE A 106 15.80 1.15 17.80
C ILE A 106 17.27 0.78 17.59
N ARG A 107 17.73 0.58 16.35
CA ARG A 107 19.15 0.32 16.05
C ARG A 107 20.06 1.45 16.56
N LYS A 108 19.67 2.70 16.36
CA LYS A 108 20.42 3.87 16.85
C LYS A 108 20.47 3.98 18.38
N ARG A 109 19.54 3.37 19.12
CA ARG A 109 19.57 3.32 20.59
C ARG A 109 20.38 2.14 21.14
N ALA A 110 20.58 1.10 20.33
CA ALA A 110 21.28 -0.12 20.73
C ALA A 110 22.79 -0.06 20.47
N TYR A 111 23.22 0.82 19.57
CA TYR A 111 24.61 1.20 19.31
C TYR A 111 24.89 2.57 19.93
#